data_AF-B2TZC0-F1
#
_entry.id   AF-B2TZC0-F1
#
_cell.length_a   1.000
_cell.length_b   1.000
_cell.length_c   1.000
_cell.angle_alpha   90.00
_cell.angle_beta   90.00
_cell.angle_gamma   90.00
#
_symmetry.space_group_name_H-M   'P 1'
#
loop_
_entity.id
_entity.type
_entity.pdbx_description
1 polymer ?
#
loop_
_entity_poly.entity_id
_entity_poly.type
_entity_poly.pdbx_seq_one_letter_code
_entity_poly.pdbx_strand_id
1 'polypeptide(L)' 'MESLPLGLAPSCSSTVVLVVGDAVALALSELKKFTRADFGLYHPGGALGIKANS' A
#
# COMPACT_ATOMS: atom_id res chain seq x y z
N MET A 1 18.73 12.40 3.62
CA MET A 1 19.72 11.72 2.75
C MET A 1 19.06 11.56 1.40
N GLU A 2 19.60 12.18 0.37
CA GLU A 2 19.17 12.04 -1.03
C GLU A 2 20.47 11.66 -1.76
N SER A 3 20.60 10.41 -2.20
CA SER A 3 21.90 9.84 -2.60
C SER A 3 22.27 10.08 -4.07
N LEU A 4 21.50 10.91 -4.79
CA LEU A 4 21.82 11.31 -6.15
C LEU A 4 22.68 12.58 -6.14
N PRO A 5 23.85 12.60 -6.78
CA PRO A 5 24.76 13.75 -6.77
C PRO A 5 24.16 15.03 -7.37
N LEU A 6 23.02 14.94 -8.08
CA LEU A 6 22.30 16.09 -8.62
C LEU A 6 20.96 16.39 -7.91
N GLY A 7 20.49 15.56 -6.96
CA GLY A 7 19.20 15.78 -6.29
C GLY A 7 17.96 15.80 -7.21
N LEU A 8 18.09 15.31 -8.45
CA LEU A 8 17.11 15.50 -9.52
C LEU A 8 15.91 14.54 -9.49
N ALA A 9 16.09 13.32 -8.97
CA ALA A 9 15.00 12.36 -8.86
C ALA A 9 14.62 12.18 -7.39
N PRO A 10 13.33 12.32 -7.03
CA PRO A 10 12.87 12.05 -5.68
C PRO A 10 13.03 10.56 -5.41
N SER A 11 14.13 10.19 -4.75
CA SER A 11 14.55 8.80 -4.58
C SER A 11 14.23 8.34 -3.17
N CYS A 12 14.90 8.93 -2.19
CA CYS A 12 14.64 8.68 -0.79
C CYS A 12 13.31 9.32 -0.36
N SER A 13 13.00 10.52 -0.84
CA SER A 13 11.77 11.25 -0.50
C SER A 13 10.50 10.52 -0.98
N SER A 14 10.48 10.01 -2.21
CA SER A 14 9.34 9.22 -2.71
C SER A 14 9.17 7.90 -1.95
N THR A 15 10.29 7.24 -1.60
CA THR A 15 10.28 6.01 -0.80
C THR A 15 9.76 6.26 0.61
N VAL A 16 10.16 7.36 1.26
CA VAL A 16 9.65 7.74 2.58
C VAL A 16 8.14 7.99 2.51
N VAL A 17 7.65 8.69 1.49
CA VAL A 17 6.21 8.92 1.31
C VAL A 17 5.47 7.60 1.10
N LEU A 18 6.01 6.67 0.31
CA LEU A 18 5.43 5.34 0.12
C LEU A 18 5.29 4.59 1.45
N VAL A 19 6.36 4.53 2.24
CA VAL A 19 6.36 3.84 3.55
C VAL A 19 5.37 4.47 4.52
N VAL A 20 5.31 5.80 4.57
CA VAL A 20 4.33 6.51 5.41
C VAL A 20 2.91 6.22 4.94
N GLY A 21 2.67 6.22 3.63
CA GLY A 21 1.36 5.89 3.05
C GLY A 21 0.91 4.47 3.40
N ASP A 22 1.79 3.49 3.26
CA ASP A 22 1.52 2.08 3.60
C ASP A 22 1.22 1.92 5.09
N ALA A 23 2.00 2.55 5.97
CA ALA A 23 1.76 2.50 7.41
C ALA A 23 0.39 3.05 7.79
N VAL A 24 -0.02 4.18 7.21
CA VAL A 24 -1.34 4.78 7.44
C VAL A 24 -2.45 3.89 6.88
N ALA A 25 -2.30 3.36 5.67
CA ALA A 25 -3.29 2.49 5.04
C ALA A 25 -3.52 1.20 5.86
N LEU A 26 -2.44 0.57 6.33
CA LEU A 26 -2.51 -0.64 7.16
C LEU A 26 -3.11 -0.35 8.54
N ALA A 27 -2.71 0.74 9.19
CA ALA A 27 -3.28 1.13 10.49
C ALA A 27 -4.79 1.37 10.38
N LEU A 28 -5.25 2.07 9.33
CA LEU A 28 -6.68 2.28 9.10
C LEU A 28 -7.42 0.99 8.72
N SER A 29 -6.77 0.10 7.98
CA SER A 29 -7.31 -1.22 7.64
C SER A 29 -7.64 -2.02 8.92
N GLU A 30 -6.71 -2.04 9.88
CA GLU A 30 -6.90 -2.69 11.18
C GLU A 30 -8.00 -2.01 12.01
N LEU A 31 -7.95 -0.68 12.16
CA LEU A 31 -8.93 0.08 12.94
C LEU A 31 -10.36 -0.06 12.39
N LYS A 32 -10.50 -0.18 11.07
CA LYS A 32 -11.80 -0.39 10.39
C LYS A 32 -12.21 -1.86 10.32
N LYS A 33 -11.39 -2.79 10.83
CA LYS A 33 -11.60 -4.23 10.74
C LYS A 33 -11.82 -4.70 9.30
N PHE A 34 -11.07 -4.14 8.36
CA PHE A 34 -11.14 -4.52 6.96
C PHE A 34 -10.86 -6.02 6.80
N THR A 35 -11.79 -6.74 6.18
CA THR A 35 -11.74 -8.20 6.13
C THR A 35 -11.21 -8.71 4.79
N ARG A 36 -10.87 -10.01 4.77
CA ARG A 36 -10.55 -10.73 3.54
C ARG A 36 -11.71 -10.68 2.53
N ALA A 37 -12.95 -10.76 3.00
CA ALA A 37 -14.12 -10.66 2.13
C ALA A 37 -14.23 -9.26 1.49
N ASP A 38 -13.97 -8.19 2.26
CA ASP A 38 -13.95 -6.82 1.72
C ASP A 38 -12.86 -6.67 0.65
N PHE A 39 -11.67 -7.25 0.88
CA PHE A 39 -10.60 -7.26 -0.11
C PHE A 39 -11.03 -7.93 -1.43
N GLY A 40 -11.68 -9.10 -1.33
CA GLY A 40 -12.17 -9.83 -2.48
C GLY A 40 -13.33 -9.13 -3.22
N LEU A 41 -14.17 -8.39 -2.49
CA LEU A 41 -15.23 -7.56 -3.06
C LEU A 41 -14.67 -6.38 -3.88
N TYR A 42 -13.64 -5.70 -3.36
CA TYR A 42 -13.05 -4.52 -4.03
C TYR A 42 -12.03 -4.86 -5.12
N HIS A 43 -11.54 -6.10 -5.17
CA HIS A 43 -10.54 -6.55 -6.15
C HIS A 43 -10.96 -7.82 -6.91
N PRO A 44 -12.17 -7.91 -7.47
CA PRO A 44 -12.75 -9.16 -7.95
C PRO A 44 -11.98 -9.81 -9.10
N GLY A 45 -11.27 -9.02 -9.92
CA GLY A 45 -10.50 -9.51 -11.07
C GLY A 45 -9.03 -9.81 -10.78
N GLY A 46 -8.54 -9.54 -9.57
CA GLY A 46 -7.14 -9.75 -9.21
C GLY A 46 -6.87 -11.16 -8.68
N ALA A 47 -5.68 -11.71 -8.92
CA ALA A 47 -5.31 -13.04 -8.44
C ALA A 47 -5.47 -13.19 -6.91
N LEU A 48 -5.24 -12.12 -6.14
CA LEU A 48 -5.43 -12.11 -4.69
C LEU A 48 -6.90 -11.93 -4.29
N GLY A 49 -7.69 -11.15 -5.04
CA GLY A 49 -9.10 -10.98 -4.76
C GLY A 49 -9.91 -12.24 -5.05
N ILE A 50 -9.56 -12.96 -6.12
CA ILE A 50 -10.08 -14.30 -6.42
C ILE A 50 -9.80 -15.25 -5.25
N LYS A 51 -8.56 -15.29 -4.75
CA LYS A 51 -8.21 -16.09 -3.57
C LYS A 51 -8.97 -15.66 -2.32
N ALA A 52 -9.22 -14.36 -2.15
CA ALA A 52 -9.91 -13.82 -0.99
C ALA A 52 -11.41 -14.17 -0.96
N ASN A 53 -12.01 -14.36 -2.13
CA ASN A 53 -13.39 -14.80 -2.32
C ASN A 53 -13.58 -16.34 -2.27
N SER A 54 -12.49 -17.11 -2.30
CA SER A 54 -12.48 -18.58 -2.22
C SER A 54 -12.14 -19.11 -0.83
#